data_AF-A0A084E9V7-F1
#
_entry.id   AF-A0A084E9V7-F1
#
_cell.length_a   1.000
_cell.length_b   1.000
_cell.length_c   1.000
_cell.angle_alpha   90.00
_cell.angle_beta   90.00
_cell.angle_gamma   90.00
#
_symmetry.space_group_name_H-M   'P 1'
#
loop_
_entity.id
_entity.type
_entity.pdbx_description
1 polymer ?
#
loop_
_entity_poly.entity_id
_entity_poly.type
_entity_poly.pdbx_seq_one_letter_code
_entity_poly.pdbx_strand_id
1 'polypeptide(L)'
;MALTQRGMELAKPLEEWMAITAAVLQPADFDPATLERRFSIAATDYGMLSVLFPILPSIGKTAPGCQVEISGYTDDMFKRLATGKLDLIIHGFKPDVSVAHARHLFTETQSLARTLA
;
A
#
# COMPACT_ATOMS: atom_id res chain seq x y z
N MET A 1 -16.30 -17.61 1.53
CA MET A 1 -16.21 -18.76 2.46
C MET A 1 -16.48 -18.23 3.86
N ALA A 2 -17.31 -18.91 4.66
CA ALA A 2 -17.58 -18.52 6.05
C ALA A 2 -16.73 -19.38 7.00
N LEU A 3 -16.19 -18.77 8.06
CA LEU A 3 -15.41 -19.48 9.07
C LEU A 3 -16.30 -20.42 9.89
N THR A 4 -15.76 -21.57 10.29
CA THR A 4 -16.41 -22.46 11.27
C THR A 4 -16.35 -21.85 12.68
N GLN A 5 -17.15 -22.35 13.62
CA GLN A 5 -17.09 -21.93 15.04
C GLN A 5 -15.66 -21.99 15.60
N ARG A 6 -14.95 -23.09 15.32
CA ARG A 6 -13.55 -23.25 15.70
C ARG A 6 -12.63 -22.25 14.99
N GLY A 7 -12.92 -21.92 13.73
CA GLY A 7 -12.18 -20.90 12.98
C GLY A 7 -12.32 -19.51 13.60
N MET A 8 -13.52 -19.15 14.08
CA MET A 8 -13.74 -17.88 14.79
C MET A 8 -13.00 -17.82 16.12
N GLU A 9 -13.01 -18.91 16.90
CA GLU A 9 -12.25 -19.00 18.16
C GLU A 9 -10.74 -18.88 17.96
N LEU A 10 -10.22 -19.41 16.83
CA LEU A 10 -8.79 -19.42 16.52
C LEU A 10 -8.28 -18.13 15.87
N ALA A 11 -9.16 -17.29 15.30
CA ALA A 11 -8.77 -16.10 14.56
C ALA A 11 -7.89 -15.16 15.41
N LYS A 12 -8.38 -14.76 16.59
CA LYS A 12 -7.67 -13.81 17.47
C LYS A 12 -6.35 -14.37 18.03
N PRO A 13 -6.29 -15.58 18.60
CA PRO A 13 -5.01 -16.17 19.04
C PRO A 13 -3.98 -16.31 17.91
N LEU A 14 -4.45 -16.60 16.69
CA LEU A 14 -3.57 -16.72 15.53
C LEU A 14 -3.04 -15.36 15.07
N GLU A 15 -3.89 -14.32 15.04
CA GLU A 15 -3.47 -12.94 14.77
C GLU A 15 -2.42 -12.47 15.78
N GLU A 16 -2.62 -12.73 17.07
CA GLU A 16 -1.68 -12.38 18.15
C GLU A 16 -0.34 -13.13 17.97
N TRP A 17 -0.37 -14.43 17.70
CA TRP A 17 0.83 -15.22 17.47
C TRP A 17 1.60 -14.78 16.22
N MET A 18 0.88 -14.47 15.13
CA MET A 18 1.48 -13.91 13.91
C MET A 18 2.12 -12.56 14.15
N ALA A 19 1.50 -11.68 14.94
CA ALA A 19 2.07 -10.39 15.30
C ALA A 19 3.38 -10.54 16.10
N ILE A 20 3.40 -11.45 17.09
CA ILE A 20 4.60 -11.71 17.91
C ILE A 20 5.73 -12.28 17.05
N THR A 21 5.44 -13.27 16.22
CA THR A 21 6.44 -13.91 15.37
C THR A 21 6.98 -12.97 14.29
N ALA A 22 6.12 -12.12 13.71
CA ALA A 22 6.55 -11.07 12.79
C ALA A 22 7.50 -10.06 13.45
N ALA A 23 7.23 -9.67 14.70
CA ALA A 23 8.10 -8.76 15.44
C ALA A 23 9.49 -9.35 15.73
N VAL A 24 9.58 -10.67 15.98
CA VAL A 24 10.86 -11.37 16.18
C VAL A 24 11.67 -11.45 14.88
N LEU A 25 11.00 -11.51 13.73
CA LEU A 25 11.62 -11.61 12.41
C LEU A 25 11.96 -10.24 11.79
N GLN A 26 11.46 -9.14 12.36
CA GLN A 26 11.85 -7.81 11.91
C GLN A 26 13.33 -7.55 12.23
N PRO A 27 14.13 -7.03 11.28
CA PRO A 27 15.46 -6.56 11.57
C PRO A 27 15.40 -5.57 12.74
N ALA A 28 16.28 -5.73 13.73
CA ALA A 28 16.29 -4.92 14.95
C ALA A 28 16.36 -3.40 14.67
N ASP A 29 16.95 -3.02 13.54
CA ASP A 29 17.06 -1.64 13.10
C ASP A 29 16.63 -1.52 11.62
N PHE A 30 15.52 -0.83 11.36
CA PHE A 30 15.18 -0.35 10.03
C PHE A 30 15.77 1.04 9.86
N ASP A 31 16.85 1.15 9.09
CA ASP A 31 17.43 2.43 8.69
C ASP A 31 17.14 2.69 7.20
N PRO A 32 16.22 3.61 6.87
CA PRO A 32 15.91 3.93 5.48
C PRO A 32 17.12 4.50 4.73
N ALA A 33 18.09 5.12 5.42
CA ALA A 33 19.26 5.73 4.78
C ALA A 33 20.19 4.70 4.13
N THR A 34 20.20 3.47 4.65
CA THR A 34 21.02 2.35 4.16
C THR A 34 20.22 1.34 3.32
N LEU A 35 18.91 1.55 3.16
CA LEU A 35 18.05 0.64 2.43
C LEU A 35 18.28 0.73 0.91
N GLU A 36 18.67 -0.38 0.30
CA GLU A 36 18.74 -0.57 -1.15
C GLU A 36 17.56 -1.44 -1.62
N ARG A 37 16.49 -0.81 -2.10
CA ARG A 37 15.29 -1.51 -2.56
C ARG A 37 14.59 -0.77 -3.67
N ARG A 38 13.96 -1.51 -4.59
CA ARG A 38 12.98 -0.96 -5.53
C ARG A 38 11.58 -1.24 -5.03
N PHE A 39 10.77 -0.19 -4.92
CA PHE A 39 9.35 -0.25 -4.59
C PHE A 39 8.51 -0.11 -5.85
N SER A 40 7.65 -1.09 -6.13
CA SER A 40 6.77 -1.11 -7.29
C SER A 40 5.36 -0.70 -6.89
N ILE A 41 4.88 0.42 -7.43
CA ILE A 41 3.60 1.04 -7.07
C ILE A 41 2.68 1.08 -8.29
N ALA A 42 1.40 0.72 -8.11
CA ALA A 42 0.37 0.97 -9.11
C ALA A 42 -0.45 2.21 -8.74
N ALA A 43 -0.59 3.16 -9.67
CA ALA A 43 -1.34 4.40 -9.44
C ALA A 43 -1.97 4.94 -10.73
N THR A 44 -3.05 5.72 -10.60
CA THR A 44 -3.50 6.62 -11.68
C THR A 44 -2.65 7.88 -11.72
N ASP A 45 -2.81 8.68 -12.77
CA ASP A 45 -2.29 10.05 -12.86
C ASP A 45 -2.73 10.93 -11.68
N TYR A 46 -3.98 10.81 -11.27
CA TYR A 46 -4.49 11.52 -10.10
C TYR A 46 -3.79 11.04 -8.81
N GLY A 47 -3.61 9.73 -8.60
CA GLY A 47 -2.87 9.20 -7.45
C GLY A 47 -1.40 9.62 -7.44
N MET A 48 -0.79 9.73 -8.63
CA MET A 48 0.54 10.29 -8.81
C MET A 48 0.64 11.74 -8.35
N LEU A 49 -0.28 12.59 -8.82
CA LEU A 49 -0.29 14.02 -8.52
C LEU A 49 -0.64 14.32 -7.06
N SER A 50 -1.63 13.62 -6.51
CA SER A 50 -2.17 13.89 -5.16
C SER A 50 -1.34 13.26 -4.04
N VAL A 51 -0.68 12.11 -4.28
CA VAL A 51 0.02 11.36 -3.23
C VAL A 51 1.50 11.25 -3.50
N LEU A 52 1.91 10.75 -4.67
CA LEU A 52 3.30 10.32 -4.88
C LEU A 52 4.24 11.50 -5.13
N PHE A 53 3.89 12.45 -5.99
CA PHE A 53 4.76 13.62 -6.22
C PHE A 53 5.05 14.45 -4.97
N PRO A 54 4.09 14.72 -4.06
CA PRO A 54 4.38 15.44 -2.83
C PRO A 54 5.40 14.74 -1.92
N ILE A 55 5.44 13.40 -1.89
CA ILE A 55 6.26 12.63 -0.94
C ILE A 55 7.61 12.19 -1.52
N LEU A 56 7.73 12.04 -2.85
CA LEU A 56 8.95 11.56 -3.50
C LEU A 56 10.22 12.35 -3.10
N PRO A 57 10.21 13.70 -2.99
CA PRO A 57 11.38 14.44 -2.52
C PRO A 57 11.80 14.07 -1.09
N SER A 58 10.84 13.76 -0.20
CA SER A 58 11.14 13.30 1.15
C SER A 58 11.72 11.90 1.14
N ILE A 59 11.17 11.00 0.30
CA ILE A 59 11.70 9.64 0.14
C ILE A 59 13.14 9.69 -0.36
N GLY A 60 13.44 10.51 -1.37
CA GLY A 60 14.82 10.64 -1.89
C GLY A 60 15.82 11.18 -0.86
N LYS A 61 15.38 11.98 0.11
CA LYS A 61 16.23 12.46 1.21
C LYS A 61 16.44 11.41 2.30
N THR A 62 15.37 10.71 2.67
CA THR A 62 15.37 9.76 3.80
C THR A 62 15.88 8.38 3.40
N ALA A 63 15.69 7.97 2.14
CA ALA A 63 16.07 6.67 1.60
C ALA A 63 16.74 6.81 0.23
N PRO A 64 17.96 7.37 0.16
CA PRO A 64 18.63 7.71 -1.09
C PRO A 64 18.99 6.47 -1.95
N GLY A 65 19.13 5.30 -1.34
CA GLY A 65 19.38 4.02 -2.05
C GLY A 65 18.11 3.37 -2.62
N CYS A 66 16.92 3.90 -2.30
CA CYS A 66 15.66 3.35 -2.75
C CYS A 66 15.22 3.91 -4.11
N GLN A 67 14.57 3.06 -4.90
CA GLN A 67 13.97 3.43 -6.17
C GLN A 67 12.45 3.22 -6.09
N VAL A 68 11.69 4.11 -6.73
CA VAL A 68 10.23 3.97 -6.84
C VAL A 68 9.88 3.79 -8.30
N GLU A 69 9.37 2.62 -8.65
CA GLU A 69 8.83 2.31 -9.97
C GLU A 69 7.31 2.44 -9.92
N ILE A 70 6.75 3.25 -10.82
CA ILE A 70 5.30 3.43 -10.90
C ILE A 70 4.77 2.89 -12.22
N SER A 71 3.69 2.11 -12.12
CA SER A 71 2.93 1.59 -13.26
C SER A 71 1.46 2.00 -13.18
N GLY A 72 0.79 2.05 -14.33
CA GLY A 72 -0.66 2.20 -14.37
C GLY A 72 -1.38 0.95 -13.86
N TYR A 73 -2.70 1.06 -13.68
CA TYR A 73 -3.51 -0.08 -13.30
C TYR A 73 -3.52 -1.17 -14.37
N THR A 74 -3.52 -2.41 -13.91
CA THR A 74 -3.66 -3.62 -14.72
C THR A 74 -4.70 -4.53 -14.08
N ASP A 75 -5.37 -5.37 -14.87
CA ASP A 75 -6.39 -6.30 -14.34
C ASP A 75 -5.84 -7.25 -13.28
N ASP A 76 -4.55 -7.55 -13.34
CA ASP A 76 -3.85 -8.43 -12.41
C ASP A 76 -3.17 -7.71 -11.24
N MET A 77 -3.37 -6.39 -11.06
CA MET A 77 -2.63 -5.62 -10.05
C MET A 77 -2.82 -6.14 -8.61
N PHE A 78 -4.02 -6.60 -8.24
CA PHE A 78 -4.26 -7.20 -6.93
C PHE A 78 -3.55 -8.55 -6.76
N LYS A 79 -3.47 -9.34 -7.82
CA LYS A 79 -2.69 -10.59 -7.83
C LYS A 79 -1.20 -10.29 -7.73
N ARG A 80 -0.71 -9.25 -8.42
CA ARG A 80 0.68 -8.78 -8.32
C ARG A 80 1.01 -8.28 -6.91
N LEU A 81 0.08 -7.58 -6.25
CA LEU A 81 0.20 -7.18 -4.84
C LEU A 81 0.29 -8.40 -3.92
N ALA A 82 -0.65 -9.36 -4.06
CA ALA A 82 -0.66 -10.58 -3.25
C ALA A 82 0.58 -11.46 -3.43
N THR A 83 1.27 -11.35 -4.58
CA THR A 83 2.50 -12.10 -4.87
C THR A 83 3.79 -11.30 -4.62
N GLY A 84 3.70 -10.05 -4.13
CA GLY A 84 4.86 -9.20 -3.87
C GLY A 84 5.53 -8.61 -5.13
N LYS A 85 4.90 -8.73 -6.30
CA LYS A 85 5.35 -8.05 -7.53
C LYS A 85 4.96 -6.57 -7.58
N LEU A 86 3.93 -6.19 -6.81
CA LEU A 86 3.65 -4.82 -6.43
C LEU A 86 3.77 -4.74 -4.92
N ASP A 87 4.34 -3.65 -4.43
CA ASP A 87 4.41 -3.36 -3.00
C ASP A 87 3.16 -2.58 -2.55
N LEU A 88 2.63 -1.69 -3.41
CA LEU A 88 1.52 -0.79 -3.07
C LEU A 88 0.60 -0.52 -4.28
N ILE A 89 -0.66 -0.23 -3.98
CA ILE A 89 -1.64 0.33 -4.93
C ILE A 89 -2.20 1.61 -4.33
N ILE A 90 -2.09 2.73 -5.03
CA ILE A 90 -2.75 4.00 -4.67
C ILE A 90 -4.02 4.11 -5.49
N HIS A 91 -5.19 4.10 -4.85
CA HIS A 91 -6.48 4.15 -5.55
C HIS A 91 -7.56 4.94 -4.82
N GLY A 92 -8.57 5.37 -5.60
CA GLY A 92 -9.71 6.16 -5.11
C GLY A 92 -11.02 5.38 -4.93
N PHE A 93 -11.07 4.09 -5.29
CA PHE A 93 -12.25 3.25 -5.07
C PHE A 93 -12.25 2.58 -3.69
N LYS A 94 -13.39 1.99 -3.27
CA LYS A 94 -13.48 1.26 -2.00
C LYS A 94 -12.66 -0.04 -2.10
N PRO A 95 -11.64 -0.25 -1.24
CA PRO A 95 -10.80 -1.44 -1.30
C PRO A 95 -11.59 -2.69 -0.87
N ASP A 96 -11.31 -3.82 -1.54
CA ASP A 96 -11.73 -5.13 -1.04
C ASP A 96 -10.72 -5.61 0.01
N VAL A 97 -11.08 -5.42 1.28
CA VAL A 97 -10.24 -5.79 2.43
C VAL A 97 -10.08 -7.30 2.61
N SER A 98 -10.83 -8.12 1.87
CA SER A 98 -10.61 -9.57 1.84
C SER A 98 -9.40 -9.96 1.00
N VAL A 99 -8.92 -9.07 0.12
CA VAL A 99 -7.82 -9.31 -0.81
C VAL A 99 -6.55 -8.57 -0.39
N ALA A 100 -6.67 -7.41 0.25
CA ALA A 100 -5.54 -6.59 0.64
C ALA A 100 -5.80 -5.77 1.91
N HIS A 101 -4.75 -5.50 2.67
CA HIS A 101 -4.80 -4.45 3.68
C HIS A 101 -4.91 -3.08 2.98
N ALA A 102 -5.73 -2.20 3.55
CA ALA A 102 -5.93 -0.86 3.00
C ALA A 102 -5.88 0.19 4.11
N ARG A 103 -5.39 1.38 3.74
CA ARG A 103 -5.34 2.55 4.61
C ARG A 103 -5.94 3.74 3.89
N HIS A 104 -6.88 4.42 4.54
CA HIS A 104 -7.43 5.68 4.04
C HIS A 104 -6.34 6.77 4.09
N LEU A 105 -6.14 7.49 2.98
CA LEU A 105 -5.16 8.58 2.89
C LEU A 105 -5.83 9.95 3.07
N PHE A 106 -6.88 10.23 2.30
CA PHE A 106 -7.62 11.49 2.36
C PHE A 106 -8.98 11.35 1.64
N THR A 107 -9.83 12.35 1.82
CA THR A 107 -11.07 12.55 1.05
C THR A 107 -10.95 13.87 0.28
N GLU A 108 -11.41 13.90 -0.97
CA GLU A 108 -11.50 15.12 -1.77
C GLU A 108 -12.95 15.37 -2.21
N THR A 109 -13.29 16.64 -2.45
CA THR A 109 -14.58 17.05 -3.02
C THR A 109 -14.39 17.46 -4.48
N GLN A 110 -15.23 16.94 -5.38
CA GLN A 110 -15.23 17.36 -6.78
C GLN A 110 -16.21 18.51 -6.98
N SER A 111 -15.73 19.61 -7.57
CA SER A 111 -16.58 20.75 -7.96
C SER A 111 -16.69 20.84 -9.48
N LEU A 112 -17.88 21.14 -10.00
CA LEU A 112 -18.09 21.36 -11.42
C LEU A 112 -17.51 22.73 -11.83
N ALA A 113 -16.43 22.75 -12.61
CA ALA A 113 -15.93 23.97 -13.22
C ALA A 113 -16.74 24.27 -14.49
N ARG A 114 -17.41 25.44 -14.53
CA ARG A 114 -18.08 25.94 -15.73
C ARG A 114 -17.22 27.04 -16.33
N THR A 115 -16.63 26.80 -17.50
CA THR A 115 -15.94 27.85 -18.26
C THR A 115 -17.00 28.80 -18.81
N LEU A 116 -16.99 30.06 -18.36
CA LEU A 116 -17.78 31.12 -18.98
C LEU A 116 -17.08 31.48 -20.31
N ALA A 117 -17.79 31.27 -21.41
CA ALA A 117 -17.42 31.75 -22.74
C ALA A 117 -17.81 33.23 -22.90
#